data_AF-A0A1R0M2D9-F1
#
_entry.id   AF-A0A1R0M2D9-F1
#
_cell.length_a   1.000
_cell.length_b   1.000
_cell.length_c   1.000
_cell.angle_alpha   90.00
_cell.angle_beta   90.00
_cell.angle_gamma   90.00
#
_symmetry.space_group_name_H-M   'P 1'
#
loop_
_entity.id
_entity.type
_entity.pdbx_description
1 polymer ?
#
loop_
_entity_poly.entity_id
_entity_poly.type
_entity_poly.pdbx_seq_one_letter_code
_entity_poly.pdbx_strand_id
1 'polypeptide(L)'
;MALTTRRRALTTLGAALAGAVVLPGSQAWAGSPDRSRRPLWNAHAHNDYEHPRPLFDALDHRFGSVEADIFLVGDQLLIGHDSSELDPTRTLESLYLDPLAAIVKNNHGSVYRGWRRPLQLLIDIKTEGSSTYAELDRHLRRCPHLFTRYDHGRIHRGPVTAVISGDRAARVPMEAQDERLAFYDGRLTDLGSTAPASFISLISDNWTQVFTWSGDGTFPDAERRKLYGITAAAHARGQQVRFWATPDVAGPARDALWTELLAAGVDYLNTDDLAGLEAFLDSHPTA
;
A
#
# COMPACT_ATOMS: atom_id res chain seq x y z
N MET A 1 -57.75 15.88 -62.50
CA MET A 1 -58.38 16.80 -61.53
C MET A 1 -58.70 16.01 -60.27
N ALA A 2 -58.47 16.63 -59.11
CA ALA A 2 -58.69 16.06 -57.80
C ALA A 2 -60.10 15.47 -57.66
N LEU A 3 -60.24 14.45 -56.81
CA LEU A 3 -60.95 14.55 -55.52
C LEU A 3 -61.22 13.13 -54.96
N THR A 4 -60.88 12.97 -53.66
CA THR A 4 -61.67 12.25 -52.64
C THR A 4 -61.86 10.72 -52.81
N THR A 5 -61.86 9.84 -51.80
CA THR A 5 -61.92 9.97 -50.35
C THR A 5 -61.56 8.61 -49.73
N ARG A 6 -60.87 8.70 -48.58
CA ARG A 6 -60.82 7.78 -47.41
C ARG A 6 -61.43 6.38 -47.56
N ARG A 7 -60.55 5.37 -47.52
CA ARG A 7 -60.89 4.00 -47.11
C ARG A 7 -60.82 3.84 -45.59
N ARG A 8 -61.75 2.98 -45.15
CA ARG A 8 -62.10 2.54 -43.79
C ARG A 8 -60.97 1.85 -43.02
N ALA A 9 -61.32 1.58 -41.75
CA ALA A 9 -60.86 0.48 -40.90
C ALA A 9 -59.68 0.88 -39.98
N LEU A 10 -59.61 0.53 -38.71
CA LEU A 10 -60.33 -0.44 -37.90
C LEU A 10 -60.25 0.04 -36.43
N THR A 11 -61.35 -0.16 -35.72
CA THR A 11 -61.44 -0.20 -34.26
C THR A 11 -60.40 -1.16 -33.68
N THR A 12 -59.56 -0.68 -32.77
CA THR A 12 -58.76 -1.54 -31.88
C THR A 12 -59.17 -1.28 -30.43
N LEU A 13 -59.52 -2.38 -29.77
CA LEU A 13 -59.90 -2.52 -28.39
C LEU A 13 -58.77 -2.07 -27.45
N GLY A 14 -59.14 -1.36 -26.39
CA GLY A 14 -58.27 -1.13 -25.26
C GLY A 14 -58.05 -2.39 -24.43
N ALA A 15 -56.82 -2.54 -23.93
CA ALA A 15 -56.50 -3.32 -22.76
C ALA A 15 -55.55 -2.49 -21.89
N ALA A 16 -56.07 -1.98 -20.77
CA ALA A 16 -55.28 -1.31 -19.76
C ALA A 16 -54.50 -2.36 -18.95
N LEU A 17 -53.19 -2.42 -19.14
CA LEU A 17 -52.28 -3.15 -18.27
C LEU A 17 -51.65 -2.13 -17.31
N ALA A 18 -52.17 -2.10 -16.08
CA ALA A 18 -51.48 -1.47 -14.96
C ALA A 18 -50.28 -2.36 -14.59
N GLY A 19 -49.12 -2.07 -15.19
CA GLY A 19 -47.87 -2.67 -14.76
C GLY A 19 -47.42 -2.06 -13.44
N ALA A 20 -47.46 -2.85 -12.36
CA ALA A 20 -46.74 -2.49 -11.14
C ALA A 20 -45.24 -2.59 -11.43
N VAL A 21 -44.57 -1.45 -11.59
CA VAL A 21 -43.11 -1.40 -11.64
C VAL A 21 -42.62 -1.67 -10.22
N VAL A 22 -42.16 -2.89 -9.96
CA VAL A 22 -41.34 -3.19 -8.79
C VAL A 22 -39.98 -2.56 -9.05
N LEU A 23 -39.75 -1.37 -8.49
CA LEU A 23 -38.41 -0.82 -8.39
C LEU A 23 -37.59 -1.78 -7.52
N PRO A 24 -36.43 -2.27 -7.97
CA PRO A 24 -35.54 -3.00 -7.09
C PRO A 24 -35.14 -2.04 -5.97
N GLY A 25 -35.63 -2.32 -4.76
CA GLY A 25 -35.23 -1.60 -3.57
C GLY A 25 -33.72 -1.77 -3.44
N SER A 26 -32.98 -0.69 -3.63
CA SER A 26 -31.60 -0.61 -3.21
C SER A 26 -31.59 -0.80 -1.70
N GLN A 27 -31.26 -2.02 -1.27
CA GLN A 27 -30.80 -2.23 0.09
C GLN A 27 -29.46 -1.50 0.18
N ALA A 28 -29.53 -0.22 0.57
CA ALA A 28 -28.39 0.45 1.14
C ALA A 28 -28.05 -0.33 2.42
N TRP A 29 -27.04 -1.19 2.34
CA TRP A 29 -26.36 -1.68 3.53
C TRP A 29 -25.69 -0.48 4.18
N ALA A 30 -26.46 0.24 4.99
CA ALA A 30 -25.90 1.08 6.04
C ALA A 30 -25.34 0.14 7.10
N GLY A 31 -24.21 -0.51 6.79
CA GLY A 31 -23.33 -1.07 7.80
C GLY A 31 -23.00 0.08 8.74
N SER A 32 -23.38 -0.06 10.01
CA SER A 32 -22.88 0.83 11.05
C SER A 32 -21.35 0.86 10.94
N PRO A 33 -20.70 2.04 10.98
CA PRO A 33 -19.24 2.09 10.86
C PRO A 33 -18.69 1.28 12.02
N ASP A 34 -18.10 0.14 11.68
CA ASP A 34 -17.52 -0.76 12.66
C ASP A 34 -16.35 -0.04 13.32
N ARG A 35 -16.62 0.57 14.48
CA ARG A 35 -15.58 1.13 15.36
C ARG A 35 -14.72 0.02 15.98
N SER A 36 -14.94 -1.26 15.67
CA SER A 36 -14.37 -2.40 16.39
C SER A 36 -13.14 -3.06 15.76
N ARG A 37 -12.69 -2.67 14.57
CA ARG A 37 -11.49 -3.27 13.98
C ARG A 37 -10.35 -2.26 13.78
N ARG A 38 -9.42 -2.25 14.73
CA ARG A 38 -8.18 -1.46 14.71
C ARG A 38 -7.37 -1.78 13.44
N PRO A 39 -6.72 -0.78 12.80
CA PRO A 39 -5.79 -1.05 11.70
C PRO A 39 -4.63 -1.95 12.14
N LEU A 40 -4.28 -2.88 11.26
CA LEU A 40 -3.19 -3.82 11.42
C LEU A 40 -1.90 -3.15 10.94
N TRP A 41 -1.35 -2.30 11.80
CA TRP A 41 -0.20 -1.45 11.45
C TRP A 41 1.06 -2.21 11.07
N ASN A 42 1.16 -3.48 11.48
CA ASN A 42 2.28 -4.36 11.14
C ASN A 42 2.08 -5.11 9.83
N ALA A 43 0.92 -5.00 9.18
CA ALA A 43 0.64 -5.70 7.93
C ALA A 43 1.10 -4.87 6.73
N HIS A 44 1.80 -5.52 5.80
CA HIS A 44 2.25 -4.96 4.55
C HIS A 44 1.79 -5.82 3.37
N ALA A 45 0.99 -5.23 2.48
CA ALA A 45 0.52 -5.84 1.25
C ALA A 45 1.62 -5.74 0.20
N HIS A 46 2.37 -6.83 0.06
CA HIS A 46 3.37 -6.97 -0.99
C HIS A 46 2.67 -7.17 -2.32
N ASN A 47 3.25 -6.61 -3.39
CA ASN A 47 2.65 -6.63 -4.72
C ASN A 47 1.17 -6.23 -4.74
N ASP A 48 0.76 -5.24 -3.93
CA ASP A 48 -0.66 -4.87 -3.75
C ASP A 48 -1.38 -4.55 -5.07
N TYR A 49 -0.63 -4.08 -6.07
CA TYR A 49 -1.12 -3.81 -7.41
C TYR A 49 -1.56 -5.05 -8.20
N GLU A 50 -1.18 -6.25 -7.78
CA GLU A 50 -1.60 -7.52 -8.41
C GLU A 50 -2.98 -7.98 -7.91
N HIS A 51 -3.48 -7.40 -6.82
CA HIS A 51 -4.82 -7.72 -6.32
C HIS A 51 -5.93 -7.18 -7.23
N PRO A 52 -7.14 -7.78 -7.20
CA PRO A 52 -8.27 -7.36 -8.03
C PRO A 52 -8.66 -5.88 -7.84
N ARG A 53 -8.57 -5.36 -6.61
CA ARG A 53 -8.79 -3.94 -6.30
C ARG A 53 -7.54 -3.41 -5.57
N PRO A 54 -6.51 -2.96 -6.31
CA PRO A 54 -5.32 -2.33 -5.73
C PRO A 54 -5.72 -1.24 -4.74
N LEU A 55 -4.95 -1.10 -3.66
CA LEU A 55 -5.20 -0.32 -2.46
C LEU A 55 -6.41 -0.79 -1.65
N PHE A 56 -7.58 -0.96 -2.27
CA PHE A 56 -8.83 -1.19 -1.56
C PHE A 56 -8.89 -2.54 -0.86
N ASP A 57 -8.37 -3.61 -1.49
CA ASP A 57 -8.34 -4.94 -0.85
C ASP A 57 -7.48 -4.92 0.42
N ALA A 58 -6.28 -4.33 0.38
CA ALA A 58 -5.43 -4.17 1.57
C ALA A 58 -6.07 -3.29 2.65
N LEU A 59 -6.75 -2.19 2.27
CA LEU A 59 -7.46 -1.34 3.23
C LEU A 59 -8.68 -2.02 3.85
N ASP A 60 -9.41 -2.84 3.10
CA ASP A 60 -10.52 -3.66 3.60
C ASP A 60 -10.00 -4.70 4.62
N HIS A 61 -8.79 -5.24 4.41
CA HIS A 61 -8.04 -6.05 5.37
C HIS A 61 -7.33 -5.26 6.48
N ARG A 62 -7.50 -3.92 6.48
CA ARG A 62 -7.01 -2.99 7.51
C ARG A 62 -5.49 -2.81 7.56
N PHE A 63 -4.77 -3.09 6.48
CA PHE A 63 -3.31 -3.07 6.46
C PHE A 63 -2.70 -1.69 6.67
N GLY A 64 -1.58 -1.65 7.38
CA GLY A 64 -0.84 -0.42 7.65
C GLY A 64 0.09 0.02 6.52
N SER A 65 0.37 -0.86 5.57
CA SER A 65 1.27 -0.57 4.45
C SER A 65 0.89 -1.33 3.18
N VAL A 66 1.17 -0.72 2.02
CA VAL A 66 0.98 -1.29 0.68
C VAL A 66 2.20 -0.99 -0.19
N GLU A 67 2.45 -1.82 -1.21
CA GLU A 67 3.56 -1.67 -2.17
C GLU A 67 3.07 -1.36 -3.59
N ALA A 68 3.77 -0.44 -4.26
CA ALA A 68 3.55 -0.07 -5.65
C ALA A 68 4.86 -0.14 -6.44
N ASP A 69 4.94 -1.09 -7.37
CA ASP A 69 6.04 -1.20 -8.33
C ASP A 69 5.82 -0.21 -9.49
N ILE A 70 6.74 0.75 -9.66
CA ILE A 70 6.61 1.81 -10.66
C ILE A 70 7.67 1.73 -11.76
N PHE A 71 7.23 2.01 -12.98
CA PHE A 71 8.05 2.19 -14.17
C PHE A 71 7.86 3.60 -14.72
N LEU A 72 8.96 4.31 -14.97
CA LEU A 72 8.94 5.57 -15.72
C LEU A 72 8.79 5.30 -17.22
N VAL A 73 7.69 5.75 -17.82
CA VAL A 73 7.45 5.70 -19.27
C VAL A 73 7.04 7.08 -19.76
N GLY A 74 7.97 7.79 -20.40
CA GLY A 74 7.76 9.20 -20.74
C GLY A 74 7.73 10.06 -19.46
N ASP A 75 6.57 10.69 -19.20
CA ASP A 75 6.27 11.45 -17.98
C ASP A 75 5.28 10.74 -17.05
N GLN A 76 4.89 9.51 -17.39
CA GLN A 76 3.96 8.70 -16.61
C GLN A 76 4.71 7.71 -15.70
N LEU A 77 4.12 7.45 -14.55
CA LEU A 77 4.56 6.42 -13.61
C LEU A 77 3.56 5.26 -13.68
N LEU A 78 3.87 4.29 -14.52
CA LEU A 78 3.02 3.12 -14.74
C LEU A 78 3.28 2.07 -13.67
N ILE A 79 2.26 1.28 -13.36
CA ILE A 79 2.31 0.22 -12.35
C ILE A 79 2.41 -1.15 -13.01
N GLY A 80 3.32 -2.00 -12.54
CA GLY A 80 3.45 -3.38 -12.97
C GLY A 80 4.67 -4.05 -12.35
N HIS A 81 4.77 -5.38 -12.45
CA HIS A 81 5.95 -6.11 -12.00
C HIS A 81 7.05 -6.10 -13.07
N ASP A 82 6.65 -6.38 -14.31
CA ASP A 82 7.52 -6.42 -15.48
C ASP A 82 7.11 -5.39 -16.55
N SER A 83 8.10 -4.88 -17.30
CA SER A 83 7.86 -3.86 -18.34
C SER A 83 6.92 -4.33 -19.46
N SER A 84 6.79 -5.64 -19.67
CA SER A 84 5.88 -6.22 -20.68
C SER A 84 4.41 -6.18 -20.29
N GLU A 85 4.10 -5.93 -19.01
CA GLU A 85 2.75 -5.97 -18.45
C GLU A 85 2.14 -4.58 -18.28
N LEU A 86 2.88 -3.53 -18.66
CA LEU A 86 2.47 -2.15 -18.44
C LEU A 86 1.22 -1.80 -19.23
N ASP A 87 0.18 -1.42 -18.51
CA ASP A 87 -1.05 -0.85 -19.03
C ASP A 87 -1.01 0.68 -18.85
N PRO A 88 -1.08 1.49 -19.92
CA PRO A 88 -1.08 2.95 -19.83
C PRO A 88 -2.20 3.55 -18.96
N THR A 89 -3.26 2.79 -18.65
CA THR A 89 -4.35 3.22 -17.78
C THR A 89 -4.09 2.96 -16.29
N ARG A 90 -3.09 2.11 -15.97
CA ARG A 90 -2.69 1.75 -14.62
C ARG A 90 -1.48 2.58 -14.19
N THR A 91 -1.75 3.76 -13.63
CA THR A 91 -0.71 4.67 -13.15
C THR A 91 -0.68 4.72 -11.62
N LEU A 92 0.41 5.23 -11.06
CA LEU A 92 0.52 5.46 -9.62
C LEU A 92 -0.61 6.36 -9.11
N GLU A 93 -1.00 7.38 -9.88
CA GLU A 93 -2.10 8.27 -9.53
C GLU A 93 -3.46 7.56 -9.55
N SER A 94 -3.75 6.82 -10.62
CA SER A 94 -5.07 6.18 -10.78
C SER A 94 -5.32 5.07 -9.77
N LEU A 95 -4.26 4.31 -9.40
CA LEU A 95 -4.38 3.19 -8.46
C LEU A 95 -4.16 3.59 -7.00
N TYR A 96 -3.33 4.59 -6.71
CA TYR A 96 -2.96 4.92 -5.33
C TYR A 96 -3.23 6.37 -4.95
N LEU A 97 -2.68 7.36 -5.67
CA LEU A 97 -2.69 8.74 -5.15
C LEU A 97 -4.09 9.38 -5.13
N ASP A 98 -4.84 9.24 -6.22
CA ASP A 98 -6.19 9.81 -6.33
C ASP A 98 -7.17 9.10 -5.37
N PRO A 99 -7.20 7.75 -5.30
CA PRO A 99 -7.98 7.03 -4.29
C PRO A 99 -7.62 7.41 -2.85
N LEU A 100 -6.33 7.47 -2.50
CA LEU A 100 -5.88 7.84 -1.16
C LEU A 100 -6.32 9.27 -0.79
N ALA A 101 -6.17 10.23 -1.70
CA ALA A 101 -6.62 11.60 -1.48
C ALA A 101 -8.13 11.67 -1.22
N ALA A 102 -8.93 10.91 -1.99
CA ALA A 102 -10.37 10.82 -1.80
C ALA A 102 -10.75 10.19 -0.44
N ILE A 103 -10.09 9.08 -0.07
CA ILE A 103 -10.30 8.41 1.22
C ILE A 103 -9.97 9.35 2.38
N VAL A 104 -8.79 9.98 2.34
CA VAL A 104 -8.33 10.92 3.37
C VAL A 104 -9.29 12.08 3.55
N LYS A 105 -9.79 12.65 2.44
CA LYS A 105 -10.79 13.71 2.47
C LYS A 105 -12.09 13.24 3.16
N ASN A 106 -12.57 12.05 2.81
CA ASN A 106 -13.80 11.48 3.38
C ASN A 106 -13.64 11.04 4.84
N ASN A 107 -12.42 10.75 5.28
CA ASN A 107 -12.08 10.33 6.64
C ASN A 107 -11.52 11.46 7.52
N HIS A 108 -11.64 12.72 7.07
CA HIS A 108 -11.22 13.92 7.79
C HIS A 108 -9.71 13.98 8.12
N GLY A 109 -8.88 13.66 7.13
CA GLY A 109 -7.43 13.83 7.22
C GLY A 109 -6.65 12.60 7.66
N SER A 110 -7.25 11.40 7.59
CA SER A 110 -6.56 10.13 7.83
C SER A 110 -7.02 9.05 6.86
N VAL A 111 -6.16 8.07 6.57
CA VAL A 111 -6.56 6.91 5.74
C VAL A 111 -7.62 6.09 6.48
N TYR A 112 -7.34 5.71 7.72
CA TYR A 112 -8.31 5.07 8.61
C TYR A 112 -8.98 6.13 9.50
N ARG A 113 -10.30 6.26 9.41
CA ARG A 113 -11.07 7.25 10.18
C ARG A 113 -10.79 7.12 11.69
N GLY A 114 -10.40 8.24 12.31
CA GLY A 114 -10.11 8.29 13.75
C GLY A 114 -8.70 7.83 14.13
N TRP A 115 -7.91 7.30 13.20
CA TRP A 115 -6.53 6.88 13.43
C TRP A 115 -5.56 7.85 12.75
N ARG A 116 -4.74 8.54 13.54
CA ARG A 116 -3.78 9.54 13.03
C ARG A 116 -2.44 8.96 12.55
N ARG A 117 -2.22 7.64 12.70
CA ARG A 117 -1.00 6.99 12.21
C ARG A 117 -1.09 6.91 10.66
N PRO A 118 -0.03 7.32 9.93
CA PRO A 118 -0.06 7.28 8.49
C PRO A 118 -0.08 5.84 7.96
N LEU A 119 -0.72 5.65 6.81
CA LEU A 119 -0.47 4.48 5.96
C LEU A 119 0.92 4.63 5.34
N GLN A 120 1.70 3.55 5.26
CA GLN A 120 2.93 3.54 4.49
C GLN A 120 2.68 3.07 3.04
N LEU A 121 2.97 3.94 2.07
CA LEU A 121 3.03 3.58 0.66
C LEU A 121 4.50 3.34 0.31
N LEU A 122 4.89 2.08 0.18
CA LEU A 122 6.21 1.72 -0.33
C LEU A 122 6.17 1.78 -1.86
N ILE A 123 7.07 2.55 -2.46
CA ILE A 123 7.13 2.77 -3.90
C ILE A 123 8.45 2.17 -4.39
N ASP A 124 8.38 1.03 -5.07
CA ASP A 124 9.56 0.32 -5.56
C ASP A 124 9.84 0.73 -7.02
N ILE A 125 10.98 1.38 -7.24
CA ILE A 125 11.37 1.88 -8.57
C ILE A 125 12.01 0.75 -9.39
N LYS A 126 11.37 0.39 -10.51
CA LYS A 126 11.83 -0.67 -11.45
C LYS A 126 12.58 -0.15 -12.67
N THR A 127 12.66 1.16 -12.85
CA THR A 127 13.45 1.84 -13.88
C THR A 127 14.67 2.54 -13.26
N GLU A 128 15.45 3.29 -14.04
CA GLU A 128 16.62 4.02 -13.50
C GLU A 128 16.19 4.98 -12.37
N GLY A 129 16.82 4.86 -11.20
CA GLY A 129 16.32 5.44 -9.96
C GLY A 129 16.32 6.97 -9.92
N SER A 130 17.33 7.63 -10.49
CA SER A 130 17.48 9.07 -10.40
C SER A 130 16.39 9.82 -11.19
N SER A 131 16.21 9.44 -12.45
CA SER A 131 15.20 10.02 -13.35
C SER A 131 13.78 9.66 -12.91
N THR A 132 13.55 8.42 -12.49
CA THR A 132 12.23 7.96 -12.00
C THR A 132 11.84 8.69 -10.73
N TYR A 133 12.78 8.84 -9.77
CA TYR A 133 12.51 9.60 -8.55
C TYR A 133 12.21 11.07 -8.84
N ALA A 134 12.94 11.70 -9.77
CA ALA A 134 12.71 13.09 -10.13
C ALA A 134 11.30 13.30 -10.70
N GLU A 135 10.77 12.35 -11.49
CA GLU A 135 9.39 12.39 -11.95
C GLU A 135 8.41 12.10 -10.81
N LEU A 136 8.67 11.09 -9.98
CA LEU A 136 7.87 10.78 -8.79
C LEU A 136 7.70 12.00 -7.87
N ASP A 137 8.76 12.72 -7.56
CA ASP A 137 8.70 13.93 -6.73
C ASP A 137 7.75 14.98 -7.33
N ARG A 138 7.69 15.13 -8.67
CA ARG A 138 6.72 16.02 -9.34
C ARG A 138 5.29 15.57 -9.13
N HIS A 139 5.03 14.26 -9.23
CA HIS A 139 3.71 13.68 -8.99
C HIS A 139 3.26 13.86 -7.54
N LEU A 140 4.12 13.56 -6.57
CA LEU A 140 3.82 13.74 -5.15
C LEU A 140 3.53 15.22 -4.82
N ARG A 141 4.24 16.16 -5.44
CA ARG A 141 4.03 17.62 -5.26
C ARG A 141 2.70 18.14 -5.79
N ARG A 142 1.96 17.37 -6.60
CA ARG A 142 0.58 17.74 -7.01
C ARG A 142 -0.43 17.56 -5.89
N CYS A 143 -0.14 16.70 -4.91
CA CYS A 143 -0.99 16.44 -3.74
C CYS A 143 -0.20 16.48 -2.42
N PRO A 144 0.50 17.59 -2.09
CA PRO A 144 1.47 17.63 -0.98
C PRO A 144 0.81 17.46 0.40
N HIS A 145 -0.50 17.72 0.53
CA HIS A 145 -1.28 17.52 1.74
C HIS A 145 -1.50 16.04 2.09
N LEU A 146 -1.28 15.12 1.14
CA LEU A 146 -1.42 13.69 1.32
C LEU A 146 -0.25 13.09 2.09
N PHE A 147 0.94 13.70 2.02
CA PHE A 147 2.18 13.05 2.46
C PHE A 147 2.74 13.63 3.76
N THR A 148 3.32 12.74 4.57
CA THR A 148 4.35 13.10 5.54
C THR A 148 5.52 13.73 4.79
N ARG A 149 5.94 14.92 5.21
CA ARG A 149 7.00 15.68 4.53
C ARG A 149 8.17 16.00 5.45
N TYR A 150 9.35 16.00 4.88
CA TYR A 150 10.55 16.60 5.42
C TYR A 150 10.68 18.04 4.92
N ASP A 151 10.99 18.96 5.83
CA ASP A 151 11.13 20.40 5.56
C ASP A 151 12.24 20.96 6.47
N HIS A 152 13.42 21.21 5.90
CA HIS A 152 14.58 21.83 6.58
C HIS A 152 14.86 21.25 7.98
N GLY A 153 14.97 19.92 8.06
CA GLY A 153 15.29 19.20 9.31
C GLY A 153 14.07 18.83 10.17
N ARG A 154 12.85 19.16 9.73
CA ARG A 154 11.61 18.85 10.46
C ARG A 154 10.72 17.88 9.70
N ILE A 155 10.07 16.99 10.44
CA ILE A 155 9.06 16.08 9.88
C ILE A 155 7.67 16.60 10.22
N HIS A 156 6.86 16.82 9.18
CA HIS A 156 5.45 17.14 9.30
C HIS A 156 4.64 15.91 8.90
N ARG A 157 3.96 15.31 9.87
CA ARG A 157 3.16 14.09 9.63
C ARG A 157 1.96 14.38 8.75
N GLY A 158 1.82 13.59 7.69
CA GLY A 158 0.65 13.53 6.84
C GLY A 158 -0.11 12.22 7.04
N PRO A 159 -1.20 12.00 6.28
CA PRO A 159 -1.98 10.77 6.34
C PRO A 159 -1.31 9.57 5.64
N VAL A 160 -0.36 9.81 4.74
CA VAL A 160 0.42 8.78 4.04
C VAL A 160 1.90 9.08 4.19
N THR A 161 2.74 8.07 4.41
CA THR A 161 4.20 8.20 4.33
C THR A 161 4.67 7.43 3.10
N ALA A 162 5.16 8.16 2.09
CA ALA A 162 5.79 7.55 0.92
C ALA A 162 7.23 7.13 1.27
N VAL A 163 7.60 5.89 0.96
CA VAL A 163 8.95 5.36 1.19
C VAL A 163 9.47 4.76 -0.12
N ILE A 164 10.62 5.22 -0.60
CA ILE A 164 11.20 4.85 -1.89
C ILE A 164 12.12 3.64 -1.73
N SER A 165 11.81 2.57 -2.45
CA SER A 165 12.57 1.32 -2.60
C SER A 165 13.02 1.14 -4.07
N GLY A 166 13.56 -0.02 -4.40
CA GLY A 166 14.00 -0.39 -5.74
C GLY A 166 15.40 0.16 -6.06
N ASP A 167 15.54 0.74 -7.25
CA ASP A 167 16.81 1.20 -7.78
C ASP A 167 17.52 2.22 -6.85
N ARG A 168 18.79 1.97 -6.56
CA ARG A 168 19.55 2.75 -5.56
C ARG A 168 19.96 4.14 -6.04
N ALA A 169 19.93 4.42 -7.35
CA ALA A 169 20.28 5.72 -7.89
C ALA A 169 19.29 6.83 -7.45
N ALA A 170 18.08 6.46 -6.99
CA ALA A 170 17.12 7.39 -6.39
C ALA A 170 17.68 8.11 -5.15
N ARG A 171 18.63 7.49 -4.43
CA ARG A 171 19.19 8.07 -3.18
C ARG A 171 19.81 9.45 -3.39
N VAL A 172 20.58 9.63 -4.46
CA VAL A 172 21.37 10.84 -4.70
C VAL A 172 20.48 12.09 -4.87
N PRO A 173 19.51 12.12 -5.80
CA PRO A 173 18.61 13.27 -5.92
C PRO A 173 17.74 13.44 -4.68
N MET A 174 17.38 12.35 -3.99
CA MET A 174 16.66 12.45 -2.72
C MET A 174 17.50 13.19 -1.68
N GLU A 175 18.70 12.71 -1.32
CA GLU A 175 19.55 13.31 -0.26
C GLU A 175 19.82 14.80 -0.48
N ALA A 176 19.84 15.26 -1.73
CA ALA A 176 20.06 16.66 -2.09
C ALA A 176 18.87 17.60 -1.83
N GLN A 177 17.65 17.10 -1.52
CA GLN A 177 16.50 17.97 -1.29
C GLN A 177 16.39 18.42 0.18
N ASP A 178 16.26 19.72 0.38
CA ASP A 178 15.93 20.34 1.68
C ASP A 178 14.43 20.23 2.04
N GLU A 179 13.59 19.98 1.03
CA GLU A 179 12.16 19.71 1.17
C GLU A 179 11.76 18.48 0.35
N ARG A 180 11.16 17.49 0.99
CA ARG A 180 10.87 16.19 0.37
C ARG A 180 9.55 15.61 0.88
N LEU A 181 8.80 14.96 -0.01
CA LEU A 181 7.50 14.31 0.30
C LEU A 181 7.62 12.79 0.48
N ALA A 182 8.83 12.26 0.42
CA ALA A 182 9.14 10.84 0.53
C ALA A 182 10.38 10.58 1.39
N PHE A 183 10.44 9.37 1.93
CA PHE A 183 11.54 8.85 2.73
C PHE A 183 12.18 7.68 1.99
N TYR A 184 13.32 7.20 2.48
CA TYR A 184 14.11 6.19 1.80
C TYR A 184 14.07 4.85 2.53
N ASP A 185 13.96 3.77 1.75
CA ASP A 185 14.17 2.41 2.21
C ASP A 185 15.67 2.05 2.12
N GLY A 186 16.34 1.99 3.25
CA GLY A 186 17.73 1.57 3.37
C GLY A 186 17.90 0.05 3.28
N ARG A 187 19.15 -0.40 3.27
CA ARG A 187 19.52 -1.82 3.42
C ARG A 187 20.18 -2.06 4.77
N LEU A 188 20.42 -3.31 5.17
CA LEU A 188 21.13 -3.56 6.44
C LEU A 188 22.55 -2.98 6.45
N THR A 189 23.15 -2.73 5.28
CA THR A 189 24.43 -2.01 5.16
C THR A 189 24.34 -0.53 5.52
N ASP A 190 23.14 0.06 5.51
CA ASP A 190 22.87 1.43 5.97
C ASP A 190 22.64 1.50 7.49
N LEU A 191 22.49 0.35 8.16
CA LEU A 191 22.25 0.28 9.60
C LEU A 191 23.46 0.83 10.36
N GLY A 192 23.24 1.87 11.18
CA GLY A 192 24.31 2.55 11.90
C GLY A 192 25.10 3.58 11.08
N SER A 193 24.72 3.83 9.82
CA SER A 193 25.32 4.90 9.01
C SER A 193 25.03 6.31 9.57
N THR A 194 25.55 7.35 8.94
CA THR A 194 25.27 8.75 9.32
C THR A 194 23.90 9.24 8.85
N ALA A 195 23.23 8.50 7.96
CA ALA A 195 21.92 8.88 7.46
C ALA A 195 20.86 8.80 8.58
N PRO A 196 20.11 9.88 8.84
CA PRO A 196 19.13 9.92 9.92
C PRO A 196 17.81 9.22 9.53
N ALA A 197 16.99 8.86 10.51
CA ALA A 197 15.64 8.34 10.27
C ALA A 197 14.69 9.32 9.57
N SER A 198 15.00 10.62 9.62
CA SER A 198 14.31 11.64 8.83
C SER A 198 14.59 11.55 7.32
N PHE A 199 15.56 10.71 6.92
CA PHE A 199 15.80 10.34 5.55
C PHE A 199 15.55 8.84 5.34
N ILE A 200 16.32 7.97 5.99
CA ILE A 200 16.16 6.51 5.92
C ILE A 200 15.19 6.07 7.01
N SER A 201 13.89 6.19 6.75
CA SER A 201 12.85 5.85 7.73
C SER A 201 12.64 4.34 7.88
N LEU A 202 13.01 3.56 6.86
CA LEU A 202 12.86 2.11 6.80
C LEU A 202 14.21 1.47 6.49
N ILE A 203 14.50 0.33 7.12
CA ILE A 203 15.58 -0.57 6.75
C ILE A 203 14.93 -1.89 6.31
N SER A 204 15.07 -2.23 5.03
CA SER A 204 14.59 -3.50 4.49
C SER A 204 15.72 -4.35 3.94
N ASP A 205 15.56 -5.67 3.97
CA ASP A 205 16.48 -6.57 3.28
C ASP A 205 15.82 -7.89 2.88
N ASN A 206 16.50 -8.63 1.99
CA ASN A 206 16.07 -9.95 1.57
C ASN A 206 16.30 -10.94 2.71
N TRP A 207 15.23 -11.56 3.22
CA TRP A 207 15.29 -12.54 4.29
C TRP A 207 16.30 -13.65 4.00
N THR A 208 16.25 -14.23 2.79
CA THR A 208 17.10 -15.36 2.38
C THR A 208 18.58 -15.02 2.21
N GLN A 209 18.92 -13.73 2.11
CA GLN A 209 20.31 -13.28 2.08
C GLN A 209 20.87 -13.07 3.49
N VAL A 210 20.00 -12.96 4.49
CA VAL A 210 20.38 -12.60 5.86
C VAL A 210 20.26 -13.80 6.82
N PHE A 211 19.32 -14.69 6.55
CA PHE A 211 18.91 -15.82 7.39
C PHE A 211 18.74 -17.08 6.56
N THR A 212 19.00 -18.23 7.17
CA THR A 212 18.77 -19.54 6.54
C THR A 212 17.49 -20.20 7.04
N TRP A 213 16.96 -19.74 8.17
CA TRP A 213 15.72 -20.28 8.74
C TRP A 213 14.50 -19.93 7.90
N SER A 214 13.71 -20.94 7.55
CA SER A 214 12.52 -20.81 6.71
C SER A 214 11.20 -20.93 7.47
N GLY A 215 11.25 -20.93 8.81
CA GLY A 215 10.09 -21.21 9.66
C GLY A 215 9.96 -22.67 10.08
N ASP A 216 10.74 -23.59 9.50
CA ASP A 216 10.74 -25.00 9.89
C ASP A 216 11.76 -25.32 10.99
N GLY A 217 11.39 -26.22 11.89
CA GLY A 217 12.20 -26.61 13.04
C GLY A 217 12.53 -25.46 14.00
N THR A 218 13.58 -25.66 14.81
CA THR A 218 14.02 -24.65 15.79
C THR A 218 14.79 -23.53 15.09
N PHE A 219 14.36 -22.29 15.25
CA PHE A 219 15.09 -21.11 14.75
C PHE A 219 16.49 -21.05 15.38
N PRO A 220 17.60 -21.13 14.61
CA PRO A 220 18.94 -21.15 15.18
C PRO A 220 19.25 -19.93 16.06
N ASP A 221 19.75 -20.17 17.28
CA ASP A 221 19.98 -19.13 18.29
C ASP A 221 20.86 -17.97 17.81
N ALA A 222 21.83 -18.24 16.94
CA ALA A 222 22.68 -17.21 16.36
C ALA A 222 21.92 -16.28 15.41
N GLU A 223 21.04 -16.85 14.58
CA GLU A 223 20.18 -16.09 13.67
C GLU A 223 19.10 -15.32 14.44
N ARG A 224 18.48 -15.95 15.44
CA ARG A 224 17.53 -15.28 16.34
C ARG A 224 18.17 -14.08 17.03
N ARG A 225 19.36 -14.23 17.62
CA ARG A 225 20.09 -13.09 18.22
C ARG A 225 20.41 -12.00 17.20
N LYS A 226 20.76 -12.36 15.96
CA LYS A 226 21.00 -11.41 14.87
C LYS A 226 19.73 -10.63 14.52
N LEU A 227 18.57 -11.28 14.40
CA LEU A 227 17.28 -10.63 14.12
C LEU A 227 16.95 -9.58 15.18
N TYR A 228 17.00 -9.94 16.46
CA TYR A 228 16.74 -9.01 17.56
C TYR A 228 17.78 -7.88 17.64
N GLY A 229 19.04 -8.16 17.28
CA GLY A 229 20.08 -7.14 17.20
C GLY A 229 19.82 -6.11 16.10
N ILE A 230 19.31 -6.54 14.94
CA ILE A 230 18.94 -5.67 13.83
C ILE A 230 17.80 -4.74 14.24
N THR A 231 16.70 -5.29 14.79
CA THR A 231 15.53 -4.48 15.17
C THR A 231 15.87 -3.50 16.28
N ALA A 232 16.60 -3.94 17.31
CA ALA A 232 17.05 -3.05 18.38
C ALA A 232 17.92 -1.89 17.85
N ALA A 233 18.87 -2.16 16.94
CA ALA A 233 19.74 -1.14 16.37
C ALA A 233 18.98 -0.13 15.49
N ALA A 234 18.01 -0.60 14.71
CA ALA A 234 17.18 0.27 13.88
C ALA A 234 16.25 1.15 14.73
N HIS A 235 15.56 0.54 15.70
CA HIS A 235 14.63 1.24 16.59
C HIS A 235 15.35 2.26 17.49
N ALA A 236 16.57 1.97 17.96
CA ALA A 236 17.39 2.93 18.70
C ALA A 236 17.69 4.22 17.90
N ARG A 237 17.54 4.17 16.58
CA ARG A 237 17.74 5.30 15.66
C ARG A 237 16.42 5.85 15.12
N GLY A 238 15.28 5.33 15.56
CA GLY A 238 13.95 5.72 15.08
C GLY A 238 13.62 5.21 13.67
N GLN A 239 14.33 4.20 13.18
CA GLN A 239 14.09 3.58 11.88
C GLN A 239 13.22 2.34 12.06
N GLN A 240 12.36 2.04 11.08
CA GLN A 240 11.53 0.84 11.05
C GLN A 240 12.24 -0.30 10.33
N VAL A 241 11.80 -1.55 10.52
CA VAL A 241 12.37 -2.74 9.86
C VAL A 241 11.32 -3.53 9.08
N ARG A 242 11.67 -3.97 7.87
CA ARG A 242 10.91 -4.93 7.05
C ARG A 242 11.87 -6.00 6.50
N PHE A 243 11.37 -7.21 6.26
CA PHE A 243 12.07 -8.20 5.44
C PHE A 243 11.17 -8.62 4.29
N TRP A 244 11.74 -8.75 3.09
CA TRP A 244 11.06 -9.28 1.90
C TRP A 244 11.69 -10.62 1.49
N ALA A 245 11.07 -11.33 0.54
CA ALA A 245 11.41 -12.72 0.21
C ALA A 245 11.38 -13.65 1.44
N THR A 246 10.44 -13.40 2.35
CA THR A 246 10.11 -14.31 3.44
C THR A 246 9.30 -15.49 2.92
N PRO A 247 9.43 -16.70 3.50
CA PRO A 247 8.47 -17.78 3.28
C PRO A 247 7.03 -17.32 3.51
N ASP A 248 6.21 -17.31 2.45
CA ASP A 248 4.84 -16.76 2.49
C ASP A 248 3.75 -17.78 2.08
N VAL A 249 4.14 -19.02 1.80
CA VAL A 249 3.19 -20.11 1.56
C VAL A 249 2.45 -20.45 2.85
N ALA A 250 1.12 -20.47 2.81
CA ALA A 250 0.27 -20.77 3.96
C ALA A 250 0.63 -22.11 4.61
N GLY A 251 0.89 -22.06 5.93
CA GLY A 251 1.20 -23.24 6.73
C GLY A 251 2.02 -22.91 7.98
N PRO A 252 2.33 -23.93 8.80
CA PRO A 252 2.97 -23.74 10.11
C PRO A 252 4.32 -23.02 10.05
N ALA A 253 5.10 -23.22 8.99
CA ALA A 253 6.39 -22.55 8.82
C ALA A 253 6.23 -21.02 8.64
N ARG A 254 5.26 -20.59 7.83
CA ARG A 254 4.95 -19.17 7.65
C ARG A 254 4.46 -18.56 8.96
N ASP A 255 3.54 -19.24 9.66
CA ASP A 255 3.00 -18.74 10.93
C ASP A 255 4.10 -18.65 12.00
N ALA A 256 5.02 -19.62 12.05
CA ALA A 256 6.19 -19.57 12.93
C ALA A 256 7.12 -18.40 12.58
N LEU A 257 7.37 -18.16 11.30
CA LEU A 257 8.16 -17.02 10.85
C LEU A 257 7.51 -15.69 11.25
N TRP A 258 6.23 -15.49 10.92
CA TRP A 258 5.49 -14.28 11.30
C TRP A 258 5.48 -14.07 12.82
N THR A 259 5.33 -15.13 13.60
CA THR A 259 5.41 -15.08 15.07
C THR A 259 6.76 -14.55 15.53
N GLU A 260 7.85 -15.05 14.96
CA GLU A 260 9.20 -14.61 15.33
C GLU A 260 9.52 -13.18 14.87
N LEU A 261 9.11 -12.81 13.66
CA LEU A 261 9.27 -11.44 13.16
C LEU A 261 8.49 -10.45 14.04
N LEU A 262 7.26 -10.78 14.40
CA LEU A 262 6.42 -9.97 15.28
C LEU A 262 7.03 -9.86 16.69
N ALA A 263 7.48 -10.97 17.26
CA ALA A 263 8.13 -11.01 18.58
C ALA A 263 9.45 -10.22 18.61
N ALA A 264 10.21 -10.24 17.51
CA ALA A 264 11.44 -9.46 17.37
C ALA A 264 11.19 -7.95 17.13
N GLY A 265 9.94 -7.53 16.94
CA GLY A 265 9.58 -6.15 16.69
C GLY A 265 9.78 -5.69 15.24
N VAL A 266 9.76 -6.60 14.26
CA VAL A 266 9.74 -6.20 12.85
C VAL A 266 8.47 -5.40 12.57
N ASP A 267 8.64 -4.21 12.00
CA ASP A 267 7.56 -3.23 11.86
C ASP A 267 6.54 -3.63 10.81
N TYR A 268 6.96 -4.33 9.74
CA TYR A 268 6.10 -4.74 8.64
C TYR A 268 6.34 -6.19 8.26
N LEU A 269 5.27 -7.00 8.36
CA LEU A 269 5.22 -8.37 7.87
C LEU A 269 4.74 -8.36 6.41
N ASN A 270 5.61 -8.84 5.53
CA ASN A 270 5.39 -8.91 4.09
C ASN A 270 4.51 -10.11 3.74
N THR A 271 3.45 -9.91 2.95
CA THR A 271 2.65 -11.02 2.42
C THR A 271 1.92 -10.66 1.13
N ASP A 272 1.66 -11.65 0.29
CA ASP A 272 0.68 -11.61 -0.80
C ASP A 272 -0.69 -12.17 -0.34
N ASP A 273 -0.76 -12.87 0.82
CA ASP A 273 -1.98 -13.47 1.40
C ASP A 273 -2.62 -12.53 2.44
N LEU A 274 -3.35 -11.51 1.94
CA LEU A 274 -3.96 -10.47 2.79
C LEU A 274 -4.86 -11.05 3.89
N ALA A 275 -5.72 -12.00 3.54
CA ALA A 275 -6.66 -12.63 4.47
C ALA A 275 -5.94 -13.49 5.51
N GLY A 276 -4.89 -14.22 5.09
CA GLY A 276 -4.07 -15.02 5.98
C GLY A 276 -3.36 -14.18 7.04
N LEU A 277 -2.75 -13.07 6.64
CA LEU A 277 -2.06 -12.19 7.59
C LEU A 277 -3.04 -11.41 8.48
N GLU A 278 -4.23 -11.02 7.99
CA GLU A 278 -5.29 -10.47 8.84
C GLU A 278 -5.66 -11.46 9.96
N ALA A 279 -5.97 -12.71 9.60
CA ALA A 279 -6.33 -13.74 10.57
C ALA A 279 -5.21 -14.04 11.57
N PHE A 280 -3.96 -14.05 11.10
CA PHE A 280 -2.78 -14.21 11.95
C PHE A 280 -2.66 -13.07 12.96
N LEU A 281 -2.72 -11.80 12.53
CA LEU A 281 -2.55 -10.65 13.42
C LEU A 281 -3.73 -10.46 14.38
N ASP A 282 -4.96 -10.81 13.99
CA ASP A 282 -6.11 -10.80 14.89
C ASP A 282 -5.97 -11.85 16.03
N SER A 283 -5.27 -12.96 15.78
CA SER A 283 -4.97 -13.97 16.81
C SER A 283 -3.69 -13.68 17.62
N HIS A 284 -2.89 -12.69 17.20
CA HIS A 284 -1.65 -12.27 17.84
C HIS A 284 -1.65 -10.75 18.12
N PRO A 285 -2.60 -10.25 18.93
CA PRO A 285 -2.72 -8.82 19.17
C PRO A 285 -1.43 -8.26 19.79
N THR A 286 -0.79 -7.33 19.08
CA THR A 286 0.33 -6.56 19.63
C THR A 286 -0.18 -5.62 20.72
N ALA A 287 0.50 -5.65 21.87
CA ALA A 287 0.19 -4.83 23.04
C ALA A 287 0.20 -3.32 22.74
#